data_AF-A0A946GAD9-F1
#
_entry.id   AF-A0A946GAD9-F1
#
_cell.length_a   1.000
_cell.length_b   1.000
_cell.length_c   1.000
_cell.angle_alpha   90.00
_cell.angle_beta   90.00
_cell.angle_gamma   90.00
#
_symmetry.space_group_name_H-M   'P 1'
#
loop_
_entity.id
_entity.type
_entity.pdbx_description
1 polymer ?
#
loop_
_entity_poly.entity_id
_entity_poly.type
_entity_poly.pdbx_seq_one_letter_code
_entity_poly.pdbx_strand_id
1 'polypeptide(L)'
;MRREIMGLGVRQTIIFLFGFLGFSSVAQAKSVARHWNEENLAAIRLDFPAPTVHARNLFHLSVAMWDAWAAFDDDALGYLYNESALVPVGSTVEAAREEAISYAAYRVLKHRYAFSTNSVTTLAALDLRLNSLGYDKAETSTIGASPSAIGNRIAAAIISYGREDGANESTLAGYRDDTNYIPTNSPLILATNDTASFFPNGWSDLNRWQPL
;
A
#
# COMPACT_ATOMS: atom_id res chain seq x y z
N MET A 1 -12.47 -75.34 -46.65
CA MET A 1 -11.99 -74.80 -47.95
C MET A 1 -11.99 -73.29 -47.84
N ARG A 2 -10.81 -72.67 -47.98
CA ARG A 2 -10.57 -71.23 -48.23
C ARG A 2 -11.52 -70.74 -49.36
N ARG A 3 -12.00 -69.49 -49.53
CA ARG A 3 -11.57 -68.14 -49.14
C ARG A 3 -12.61 -67.12 -49.65
N GLU A 4 -12.64 -65.93 -49.03
CA GLU A 4 -12.84 -64.56 -49.59
C GLU A 4 -14.15 -64.22 -50.34
N ILE A 5 -15.08 -63.42 -49.77
CA ILE A 5 -15.12 -61.95 -49.54
C ILE A 5 -15.34 -61.14 -50.83
N MET A 6 -16.52 -60.51 -50.94
CA MET A 6 -16.73 -59.29 -51.73
C MET A 6 -17.39 -58.25 -50.80
N GLY A 7 -16.63 -57.21 -50.46
CA GLY A 7 -17.02 -56.19 -49.50
C GLY A 7 -17.87 -55.08 -50.12
N LEU A 8 -18.80 -54.56 -49.32
CA LEU A 8 -19.30 -53.19 -49.46
C LEU A 8 -18.91 -52.44 -48.18
N GLY A 9 -18.02 -51.45 -48.34
CA GLY A 9 -17.57 -50.59 -47.25
C GLY A 9 -18.63 -49.56 -46.88
N VAL A 10 -19.12 -49.61 -45.64
CA VAL A 10 -19.85 -48.52 -45.00
C VAL A 10 -18.82 -47.63 -44.31
N ARG A 11 -18.62 -46.41 -44.80
CA ARG A 11 -17.81 -45.39 -44.10
C ARG A 11 -18.63 -44.86 -42.92
N GLN A 12 -18.27 -45.25 -41.70
CA GLN A 12 -18.79 -44.63 -40.48
C GLN A 12 -18.01 -43.34 -40.21
N THR A 13 -18.69 -42.19 -40.29
CA THR A 13 -18.13 -40.90 -39.90
C THR A 13 -18.22 -40.79 -38.38
N ILE A 14 -17.09 -40.88 -37.68
CA ILE A 14 -17.00 -40.61 -36.24
C ILE A 14 -16.93 -39.09 -36.05
N ILE A 15 -17.96 -38.50 -35.44
CA ILE A 15 -17.96 -37.10 -35.01
C ILE A 15 -17.38 -37.06 -33.59
N PHE A 16 -16.17 -36.53 -33.44
CA PHE A 16 -15.61 -36.21 -32.13
C PHE A 16 -16.22 -34.89 -31.62
N LEU A 17 -17.06 -34.99 -30.58
CA LEU A 17 -17.52 -33.82 -29.83
C LEU A 17 -16.40 -33.40 -28.87
N PHE A 18 -15.64 -32.35 -29.23
CA PHE A 18 -14.68 -31.73 -28.31
C PHE A 18 -15.46 -30.91 -27.28
N GLY A 19 -15.56 -31.43 -26.05
CA GLY A 19 -16.10 -30.67 -24.92
C GLY A 19 -15.14 -29.54 -24.54
N PHE A 20 -15.60 -28.29 -24.67
CA PHE A 20 -14.86 -27.12 -24.23
C PHE A 20 -14.97 -27.03 -22.70
N LEU A 21 -13.98 -27.56 -21.97
CA LEU A 21 -13.83 -27.31 -20.54
C LEU A 21 -13.41 -25.84 -20.37
N GLY A 22 -14.39 -24.99 -20.05
CA GLY A 22 -14.14 -23.60 -19.67
C GLY A 22 -13.34 -23.56 -18.38
N PHE A 23 -12.06 -23.22 -18.46
CA PHE A 23 -11.29 -22.82 -17.29
C PHE A 23 -11.77 -21.45 -16.84
N SER A 24 -12.64 -21.40 -15.84
CA SER A 24 -12.90 -20.17 -15.10
C SER A 24 -11.63 -19.79 -14.36
N SER A 25 -10.93 -18.73 -14.82
CA SER A 25 -9.85 -18.13 -14.03
C SER A 25 -10.48 -17.53 -12.78
N VAL A 26 -10.31 -18.18 -11.62
CA VAL A 26 -10.60 -17.55 -10.33
C VAL A 26 -9.53 -16.47 -10.15
N ALA A 27 -9.88 -15.21 -10.39
CA ALA A 27 -9.01 -14.11 -10.02
C ALA A 27 -8.79 -14.18 -8.50
N GLN A 28 -7.54 -14.33 -8.07
CA GLN A 28 -7.21 -14.39 -6.66
C GLN A 28 -7.66 -13.07 -5.99
N ALA A 29 -8.40 -13.19 -4.89
CA ALA A 29 -8.80 -12.02 -4.10
C ALA A 29 -7.56 -11.22 -3.69
N LYS A 30 -7.64 -9.90 -3.78
CA LYS A 30 -6.54 -9.01 -3.33
C LYS A 30 -6.37 -9.16 -1.82
N SER A 31 -5.13 -9.22 -1.35
CA SER A 31 -4.84 -9.22 0.09
C SER A 31 -5.23 -7.89 0.75
N VAL A 32 -5.45 -7.89 2.06
CA VAL A 32 -5.72 -6.64 2.80
C VAL A 32 -4.58 -5.63 2.65
N ALA A 33 -3.33 -6.10 2.61
CA ALA A 33 -2.17 -5.25 2.36
C ALA A 33 -2.24 -4.57 0.98
N ARG A 34 -2.74 -5.30 -0.03
CA ARG A 34 -2.98 -4.71 -1.35
C ARG A 34 -4.07 -3.64 -1.29
N HIS A 35 -5.14 -3.84 -0.52
CA HIS A 35 -6.18 -2.83 -0.35
C HIS A 35 -5.64 -1.53 0.26
N TRP A 36 -4.85 -1.62 1.34
CA TRP A 36 -4.25 -0.44 1.97
C TRP A 36 -3.21 0.26 1.10
N ASN A 37 -2.46 -0.49 0.29
CA ASN A 37 -1.58 0.11 -0.70
C ASN A 37 -2.36 0.91 -1.76
N GLU A 38 -3.48 0.38 -2.26
CA GLU A 38 -4.34 1.11 -3.20
C GLU A 38 -4.93 2.39 -2.58
N GLU A 39 -5.31 2.38 -1.29
CA GLU A 39 -5.75 3.61 -0.60
C GLU A 39 -4.64 4.65 -0.51
N ASN A 40 -3.40 4.25 -0.20
CA ASN A 40 -2.27 5.18 -0.18
C ASN A 40 -1.97 5.74 -1.57
N LEU A 41 -1.97 4.90 -2.61
CA LEU A 41 -1.81 5.35 -3.99
C LEU A 41 -2.96 6.27 -4.44
N ALA A 42 -4.19 6.04 -3.98
CA ALA A 42 -5.31 6.93 -4.24
C ALA A 42 -5.11 8.29 -3.54
N ALA A 43 -4.66 8.29 -2.29
CA ALA A 43 -4.34 9.51 -1.55
C ALA A 43 -3.23 10.33 -2.25
N ILE A 44 -2.16 9.70 -2.71
CA ILE A 44 -1.07 10.34 -3.46
C ILE A 44 -1.60 11.04 -4.73
N ARG A 45 -2.51 10.41 -5.47
CA ARG A 45 -3.10 11.00 -6.69
C ARG A 45 -3.97 12.22 -6.41
N LEU A 46 -4.51 12.33 -5.20
CA LEU A 46 -5.35 13.44 -4.77
C LEU A 46 -4.55 14.55 -4.10
N ASP A 47 -3.30 14.33 -3.70
CA ASP A 47 -2.53 15.32 -2.94
C ASP A 47 -1.60 16.16 -3.82
N PHE A 48 -1.01 17.20 -3.21
CA PHE A 48 0.04 18.01 -3.83
C PHE A 48 1.27 17.16 -4.18
N PRO A 49 1.97 17.41 -5.31
CA PRO A 49 3.20 16.71 -5.66
C PRO A 49 4.34 16.92 -4.64
N ALA A 50 4.51 15.97 -3.72
CA ALA A 50 5.56 15.97 -2.71
C ALA A 50 6.30 14.62 -2.70
N PRO A 51 7.20 14.37 -3.68
CA PRO A 51 7.78 13.03 -3.89
C PRO A 51 8.45 12.42 -2.65
N THR A 52 9.18 13.20 -1.87
CA THR A 52 9.84 12.72 -0.63
C THR A 52 8.85 12.36 0.46
N VAL A 53 7.79 13.15 0.63
CA VAL A 53 6.70 12.88 1.58
C VAL A 53 5.93 11.62 1.17
N HIS A 54 5.58 11.50 -0.11
CA HIS A 54 4.84 10.35 -0.63
C HIS A 54 5.66 9.06 -0.55
N ALA A 55 6.95 9.11 -0.87
CA ALA A 55 7.85 7.96 -0.69
C ALA A 55 7.95 7.52 0.78
N ARG A 56 8.03 8.48 1.70
CA ARG A 56 8.04 8.20 3.15
C ARG A 56 6.73 7.57 3.63
N ASN A 57 5.58 8.05 3.14
CA ASN A 57 4.28 7.45 3.44
C ASN A 57 4.17 6.00 2.93
N LEU A 58 4.66 5.72 1.71
CA LEU A 58 4.71 4.37 1.14
C LEU A 58 5.61 3.44 1.96
N PHE A 59 6.77 3.93 2.38
CA PHE A 59 7.71 3.17 3.22
C PHE A 59 7.10 2.83 4.58
N HIS A 60 6.62 3.84 5.32
CA HIS A 60 6.04 3.63 6.64
C HIS A 60 4.77 2.79 6.63
N LEU A 61 3.95 2.89 5.57
CA LEU A 61 2.83 1.97 5.38
C LEU A 61 3.32 0.52 5.22
N SER A 62 4.34 0.31 4.40
CA SER A 62 4.89 -1.03 4.16
C SER A 62 5.47 -1.64 5.45
N VAL A 63 6.18 -0.84 6.25
CA VAL A 63 6.66 -1.23 7.58
C VAL A 63 5.50 -1.58 8.51
N ALA A 64 4.45 -0.76 8.57
CA ALA A 64 3.28 -1.02 9.41
C ALA A 64 2.61 -2.36 9.10
N MET A 65 2.45 -2.67 7.82
CA MET A 65 1.86 -3.94 7.39
C MET A 65 2.82 -5.13 7.63
N TRP A 66 4.13 -4.92 7.46
CA TRP A 66 5.14 -5.94 7.75
C TRP A 66 5.19 -6.30 9.24
N ASP A 67 5.33 -5.30 10.11
CA ASP A 67 5.42 -5.49 11.56
C ASP A 67 4.15 -6.16 12.10
N ALA A 68 2.98 -5.82 11.56
CA ALA A 68 1.71 -6.45 11.93
C ALA A 68 1.60 -7.90 11.46
N TRP A 69 2.13 -8.21 10.28
CA TRP A 69 2.17 -9.58 9.77
C TRP A 69 3.16 -10.45 10.58
N ALA A 70 4.34 -9.90 10.83
CA ALA A 70 5.44 -10.54 11.55
C ALA A 70 5.08 -10.86 12.99
N ALA A 71 4.21 -10.07 13.63
CA ALA A 71 3.79 -10.32 15.00
C ALA A 71 3.11 -11.69 15.20
N PHE A 72 2.52 -12.27 14.16
CA PHE A 72 1.88 -13.59 14.19
C PHE A 72 2.70 -14.67 13.48
N ASP A 73 3.97 -14.41 13.23
CA ASP A 73 4.92 -15.38 12.69
C ASP A 73 5.92 -15.80 13.77
N ASP A 74 6.30 -17.07 13.80
CA ASP A 74 7.19 -17.59 14.85
C ASP A 74 8.66 -17.17 14.62
N ASP A 75 9.04 -16.90 13.36
CA ASP A 75 10.43 -16.66 12.97
C ASP A 75 10.68 -15.23 12.45
N ALA A 76 9.64 -14.52 12.03
CA ALA A 76 9.80 -13.19 11.45
C ALA A 76 10.14 -12.12 12.50
N LEU A 77 10.98 -11.17 12.08
CA LEU A 77 11.27 -9.97 12.84
C LEU A 77 10.65 -8.75 12.16
N GLY A 78 9.93 -7.96 12.94
CA GLY A 78 9.45 -6.64 12.57
C GLY A 78 10.62 -5.68 12.33
N TYR A 79 10.39 -4.70 11.47
CA TYR A 79 11.37 -3.72 11.07
C TYR A 79 11.50 -2.56 12.09
N LEU A 80 10.40 -1.94 12.53
CA LEU A 80 10.42 -0.90 13.57
C LEU A 80 9.90 -1.38 14.91
N TYR A 81 8.89 -2.25 14.91
CA TYR A 81 8.24 -2.76 16.12
C TYR A 81 8.22 -4.28 16.12
N ASN A 82 8.71 -4.87 17.21
CA ASN A 82 8.77 -6.32 17.40
C ASN A 82 7.90 -6.71 18.60
N GLU A 83 6.86 -7.49 18.33
CA GLU A 83 5.97 -8.07 19.33
C GLU A 83 5.55 -9.45 18.85
N SER A 84 5.54 -10.45 19.73
CA SER A 84 4.94 -11.76 19.43
C SER A 84 3.50 -11.79 19.89
N ALA A 85 2.59 -12.17 19.00
CA ALA A 85 1.15 -12.17 19.21
C ALA A 85 0.58 -13.59 19.15
N LEU A 86 -0.42 -13.84 19.99
CA LEU A 86 -1.20 -15.07 19.95
C LEU A 86 -2.43 -14.87 19.06
N VAL A 87 -2.75 -15.89 18.26
CA VAL A 87 -4.00 -15.92 17.50
C VAL A 87 -5.18 -16.04 18.48
N PRO A 88 -6.17 -15.12 18.44
CA PRO A 88 -7.34 -15.22 19.30
C PRO A 88 -8.09 -16.54 19.14
N VAL A 89 -8.64 -17.07 20.24
CA VAL A 89 -9.43 -18.30 20.23
C VAL A 89 -10.62 -18.14 19.28
N GLY A 90 -10.76 -19.07 18.33
CA GLY A 90 -11.81 -19.04 17.32
C GLY A 90 -11.51 -18.21 16.08
N SER A 91 -10.30 -17.63 15.96
CA SER A 91 -9.81 -16.95 14.77
C SER A 91 -8.78 -17.80 14.01
N THR A 92 -8.50 -17.44 12.76
CA THR A 92 -7.34 -17.95 12.02
C THR A 92 -6.18 -16.96 12.11
N VAL A 93 -4.97 -17.42 11.81
CA VAL A 93 -3.79 -16.54 11.77
C VAL A 93 -3.95 -15.48 10.68
N GLU A 94 -4.57 -15.82 9.54
CA GLU A 94 -4.85 -14.88 8.47
C GLU A 94 -5.82 -13.78 8.93
N ALA A 95 -6.93 -14.14 9.58
CA ALA A 95 -7.89 -13.15 10.07
C ALA A 95 -7.28 -12.23 11.13
N ALA A 96 -6.46 -12.77 12.03
CA ALA A 96 -5.73 -11.96 13.02
C ALA A 96 -4.73 -11.00 12.35
N ARG A 97 -3.94 -11.49 11.38
CA ARG A 97 -3.03 -10.65 10.58
C ARG A 97 -3.80 -9.57 9.84
N GLU A 98 -4.93 -9.90 9.22
CA GLU A 98 -5.73 -8.94 8.45
C GLU A 98 -6.27 -7.79 9.30
N GLU A 99 -6.74 -8.09 10.51
CA GLU A 99 -7.18 -7.08 11.47
C GLU A 99 -6.00 -6.20 11.94
N ALA A 100 -4.90 -6.81 12.38
CA ALA A 100 -3.72 -6.06 12.84
C ALA A 100 -3.13 -5.16 11.75
N ILE A 101 -2.98 -5.68 10.53
CA ILE A 101 -2.54 -4.92 9.35
C ILE A 101 -3.48 -3.74 9.11
N SER A 102 -4.79 -3.95 9.23
CA SER A 102 -5.78 -2.92 8.94
C SER A 102 -5.75 -1.78 9.93
N TYR A 103 -5.67 -2.07 11.23
CA TYR A 103 -5.51 -1.03 12.24
C TYR A 103 -4.17 -0.31 12.10
N ALA A 104 -3.06 -1.03 11.86
CA ALA A 104 -1.75 -0.42 11.67
C ALA A 104 -1.74 0.55 10.47
N ALA A 105 -2.19 0.08 9.30
CA ALA A 105 -2.26 0.87 8.08
C ALA A 105 -3.19 2.07 8.20
N TYR A 106 -4.41 1.86 8.71
CA TYR A 106 -5.40 2.92 8.90
C TYR A 106 -4.85 4.05 9.76
N ARG A 107 -4.27 3.73 10.92
CA ARG A 107 -3.77 4.72 11.87
C ARG A 107 -2.58 5.50 11.30
N VAL A 108 -1.63 4.81 10.64
CA VAL A 108 -0.52 5.48 9.96
C VAL A 108 -1.03 6.42 8.87
N LEU A 109 -1.89 5.95 7.96
CA LEU A 109 -2.35 6.79 6.85
C LEU A 109 -3.23 7.97 7.33
N LYS A 110 -4.11 7.76 8.31
CA LYS A 110 -4.89 8.86 8.91
C LYS A 110 -3.99 9.92 9.51
N HIS A 111 -2.88 9.54 10.13
CA HIS A 111 -1.89 10.48 10.65
C HIS A 111 -1.21 11.25 9.50
N ARG A 112 -0.69 10.54 8.49
CA ARG A 112 0.08 11.15 7.39
C ARG A 112 -0.74 12.12 6.54
N TYR A 113 -2.01 11.82 6.31
CA TYR A 113 -2.89 12.62 5.45
C TYR A 113 -3.80 13.58 6.23
N ALA A 114 -3.58 13.77 7.53
CA ALA A 114 -4.38 14.69 8.36
C ALA A 114 -4.34 16.14 7.83
N PHE A 115 -3.20 16.54 7.26
CA PHE A 115 -2.94 17.90 6.76
C PHE A 115 -2.68 17.96 5.24
N SER A 116 -2.99 16.89 4.50
CA SER A 116 -2.88 16.89 3.04
C SER A 116 -3.88 17.86 2.39
N THR A 117 -3.62 18.25 1.14
CA THR A 117 -4.44 19.22 0.40
C THR A 117 -5.90 18.76 0.27
N ASN A 118 -6.11 17.46 0.06
CA ASN A 118 -7.43 16.83 -0.04
C ASN A 118 -7.71 15.87 1.12
N SER A 119 -7.36 16.29 2.35
CA SER A 119 -7.50 15.47 3.57
C SER A 119 -8.94 15.01 3.79
N VAL A 120 -9.95 15.86 3.59
CA VAL A 120 -11.37 15.49 3.79
C VAL A 120 -11.74 14.25 2.96
N THR A 121 -11.40 14.25 1.67
CA THR A 121 -11.68 13.14 0.75
C THR A 121 -10.88 11.89 1.13
N THR A 122 -9.58 12.05 1.39
CA THR A 122 -8.68 10.94 1.75
C THR A 122 -9.09 10.27 3.06
N LEU A 123 -9.32 11.06 4.12
CA LEU A 123 -9.69 10.55 5.42
C LEU A 123 -11.05 9.86 5.40
N ALA A 124 -11.99 10.31 4.57
CA ALA A 124 -13.27 9.62 4.36
C ALA A 124 -13.10 8.28 3.64
N ALA A 125 -12.23 8.20 2.63
CA ALA A 125 -11.92 6.95 1.93
C ALA A 125 -11.26 5.91 2.85
N LEU A 126 -10.33 6.35 3.72
CA LEU A 126 -9.70 5.48 4.71
C LEU A 126 -10.70 4.95 5.75
N ASP A 127 -11.62 5.80 6.21
CA ASP A 127 -12.71 5.38 7.11
C ASP A 127 -13.64 4.36 6.44
N LEU A 128 -14.00 4.58 5.17
CA LEU A 128 -14.81 3.65 4.38
C LEU A 128 -14.08 2.32 4.16
N ARG A 129 -12.78 2.34 3.90
CA ARG A 129 -11.96 1.13 3.75
C ARG A 129 -12.00 0.29 5.02
N LEU A 130 -11.71 0.89 6.18
CA LEU A 130 -11.69 0.17 7.45
C LEU A 130 -13.08 -0.44 7.76
N ASN A 131 -14.14 0.34 7.59
CA ASN A 131 -15.52 -0.11 7.80
C ASN A 131 -15.90 -1.25 6.83
N SER A 132 -15.44 -1.19 5.57
CA SER A 132 -15.74 -2.24 4.56
C SER A 132 -15.12 -3.59 4.90
N LEU A 133 -14.06 -3.60 5.72
CA LEU A 133 -13.41 -4.79 6.25
C LEU A 133 -14.08 -5.28 7.56
N GLY A 134 -15.10 -4.58 8.05
CA GLY A 134 -15.85 -4.94 9.26
C GLY A 134 -15.26 -4.40 10.57
N TYR A 135 -14.28 -3.49 10.51
CA TYR A 135 -13.57 -2.98 11.68
C TYR A 135 -14.08 -1.60 12.12
N ASP A 136 -14.08 -1.35 13.43
CA ASP A 136 -14.52 -0.08 14.01
C ASP A 136 -13.36 0.93 14.12
N LYS A 137 -13.52 2.09 13.49
CA LYS A 137 -12.55 3.19 13.57
C LYS A 137 -12.41 3.79 14.98
N ALA A 138 -13.40 3.61 15.85
CA ALA A 138 -13.33 4.06 17.25
C ALA A 138 -12.42 3.18 18.12
N GLU A 139 -12.10 1.95 17.67
CA GLU A 139 -11.21 1.04 18.39
C GLU A 139 -9.75 1.53 18.32
N THR A 140 -9.33 2.22 19.38
CA THR A 140 -8.03 2.91 19.49
C THR A 140 -7.16 2.35 20.62
N SER A 141 -7.63 1.29 21.31
CA SER A 141 -6.90 0.70 22.42
C SER A 141 -5.54 0.20 21.94
N THR A 142 -4.52 0.47 22.73
CA THR A 142 -3.20 -0.15 22.63
C THR A 142 -2.97 -1.17 23.74
N ILE A 143 -4.02 -1.50 24.50
CA ILE A 143 -4.00 -2.39 25.66
C ILE A 143 -4.63 -3.74 25.29
N GLY A 144 -3.98 -4.82 25.71
CA GLY A 144 -4.44 -6.19 25.49
C GLY A 144 -3.81 -6.85 24.27
N ALA A 145 -4.24 -8.09 24.02
CA ALA A 145 -3.68 -8.97 23.00
C ALA A 145 -4.56 -9.09 21.74
N SER A 146 -5.58 -8.23 21.57
CA SER A 146 -6.37 -8.25 20.34
C SER A 146 -5.51 -7.82 19.13
N PRO A 147 -5.78 -8.35 17.92
CA PRO A 147 -5.05 -7.93 16.74
C PRO A 147 -5.18 -6.42 16.45
N SER A 148 -6.36 -5.84 16.69
CA SER A 148 -6.57 -4.39 16.70
C SER A 148 -5.63 -3.64 17.66
N ALA A 149 -5.45 -4.11 18.89
CA ALA A 149 -4.55 -3.48 19.86
C ALA A 149 -3.09 -3.54 19.41
N ILE A 150 -2.66 -4.68 18.83
CA ILE A 150 -1.34 -4.86 18.24
C ILE A 150 -1.14 -3.87 17.08
N GLY A 151 -2.09 -3.81 16.14
CA GLY A 151 -2.04 -2.88 15.01
C GLY A 151 -1.98 -1.41 15.46
N ASN A 152 -2.75 -1.03 16.48
CA ASN A 152 -2.71 0.30 17.08
C ASN A 152 -1.34 0.60 17.72
N ARG A 153 -0.71 -0.37 18.41
CA ARG A 153 0.65 -0.21 18.99
C ARG A 153 1.70 -0.01 17.90
N ILE A 154 1.65 -0.82 16.85
CA ILE A 154 2.57 -0.71 15.70
C ILE A 154 2.45 0.67 15.06
N ALA A 155 1.22 1.12 14.78
CA ALA A 155 1.02 2.46 14.23
C ALA A 155 1.56 3.55 15.15
N ALA A 156 1.32 3.45 16.47
CA ALA A 156 1.85 4.39 17.44
C ALA A 156 3.38 4.43 17.43
N ALA A 157 4.04 3.27 17.35
CA ALA A 157 5.49 3.16 17.27
C ALA A 157 6.03 3.81 15.99
N ILE A 158 5.45 3.53 14.83
CA ILE A 158 5.86 4.08 13.53
C ILE A 158 5.65 5.59 13.46
N ILE A 159 4.51 6.07 13.97
CA ILE A 159 4.23 7.50 14.07
C ILE A 159 5.25 8.17 15.01
N SER A 160 5.60 7.54 16.13
CA SER A 160 6.60 8.08 17.05
C SER A 160 7.99 8.13 16.44
N TYR A 161 8.42 7.05 15.80
CA TYR A 161 9.68 7.00 15.05
C TYR A 161 9.73 8.11 14.00
N GLY A 162 8.65 8.27 13.24
CA GLY A 162 8.57 9.30 12.20
C GLY A 162 8.64 10.74 12.71
N ARG A 163 8.26 11.03 13.95
CA ARG A 163 8.42 12.38 14.49
C ARG A 163 9.89 12.74 14.75
N GLU A 164 10.76 11.75 14.84
CA GLU A 164 12.15 11.91 15.28
C GLU A 164 13.16 11.48 14.20
N ASP A 165 12.71 11.02 13.03
CA ASP A 165 13.57 10.48 11.96
C ASP A 165 14.32 11.53 11.13
N GLY A 166 14.23 12.81 11.51
CA GLY A 166 14.88 13.92 10.81
C GLY A 166 14.15 14.42 9.56
N ALA A 167 12.99 13.87 9.21
CA ALA A 167 12.20 14.37 8.07
C ALA A 167 11.53 15.73 8.32
N ASN A 168 11.54 16.21 9.57
CA ASN A 168 10.85 17.42 10.02
C ASN A 168 9.32 17.40 9.83
N GLU A 169 8.71 16.26 10.10
CA GLU A 169 7.26 16.15 10.16
C GLU A 169 6.70 16.97 11.33
N SER A 170 5.94 18.02 11.01
CA SER A 170 5.37 18.91 12.02
C SER A 170 3.97 18.50 12.45
N THR A 171 3.59 18.89 13.68
CA THR A 171 2.19 18.87 14.14
C THR A 171 1.35 20.00 13.55
N LEU A 172 1.99 20.96 12.86
CA LEU A 172 1.37 21.89 11.92
C LEU A 172 1.51 21.35 10.50
N ALA A 173 0.78 21.88 9.54
CA ALA A 173 0.78 21.35 8.18
C ALA A 173 2.19 21.33 7.55
N GLY A 174 2.72 20.12 7.33
CA GLY A 174 3.79 19.86 6.37
C GLY A 174 5.16 19.51 6.93
N TYR A 175 6.15 19.69 6.07
CA TYR A 175 7.55 19.30 6.21
C TYR A 175 8.40 20.55 5.97
N ARG A 176 8.31 21.51 6.88
CA ARG A 176 8.93 22.82 6.69
C ARG A 176 10.45 22.68 6.72
N ASP A 177 11.15 23.34 5.81
CA ASP A 177 12.61 23.46 5.92
C ASP A 177 12.99 24.37 7.10
N ASP A 178 13.87 23.89 7.97
CA ASP A 178 14.46 24.61 9.10
C ASP A 178 15.98 24.81 8.95
N THR A 179 16.56 24.38 7.83
CA THR A 179 17.99 24.50 7.54
C THR A 179 18.38 25.86 6.97
N ASN A 180 17.39 26.70 6.62
CA ASN A 180 17.56 27.96 5.90
C ASN A 180 18.21 27.79 4.52
N TYR A 181 17.91 26.69 3.83
CA TYR A 181 18.44 26.47 2.49
C TYR A 181 17.87 27.51 1.52
N ILE A 182 18.77 28.17 0.79
CA ILE A 182 18.41 29.09 -0.30
C ILE A 182 18.80 28.44 -1.63
N PRO A 183 17.85 28.22 -2.56
CA PRO A 183 18.15 27.65 -3.86
C PRO A 183 19.10 28.54 -4.67
N THR A 184 20.08 27.93 -5.32
CA THR A 184 20.99 28.62 -6.27
C THR A 184 20.41 28.63 -7.69
N ASN A 185 19.67 27.58 -8.03
CA ASN A 185 18.96 27.46 -9.30
C ASN A 185 17.63 28.20 -9.24
N SER A 186 17.24 28.82 -10.35
CA SER A 186 15.93 29.46 -10.49
C SER A 186 14.82 28.41 -10.63
N PRO A 187 13.59 28.69 -10.16
CA PRO A 187 12.48 27.75 -10.28
C PRO A 187 12.22 27.30 -11.72
N LEU A 188 11.81 26.05 -11.88
CA LEU A 188 11.44 25.48 -13.16
C LEU A 188 10.12 26.10 -13.66
N ILE A 189 10.11 26.59 -14.90
CA ILE A 189 8.89 27.14 -15.51
C ILE A 189 8.05 25.99 -16.09
N LEU A 190 7.02 25.57 -15.36
CA LEU A 190 6.15 24.44 -15.74
C LEU A 190 5.29 24.68 -17.00
N ALA A 191 5.10 25.94 -17.40
CA ALA A 191 4.28 26.31 -18.56
C ALA A 191 4.99 26.15 -19.91
N THR A 192 6.30 25.93 -19.91
CA THR A 192 7.12 25.84 -21.13
C THR A 192 7.72 24.45 -21.26
N ASN A 193 7.57 23.81 -22.43
CA ASN A 193 8.25 22.54 -22.72
C ASN A 193 9.71 22.82 -23.08
N ASP A 194 10.58 22.87 -22.08
CA ASP A 194 11.99 23.25 -22.21
C ASP A 194 12.94 22.06 -22.42
N THR A 195 12.46 20.98 -23.05
CA THR A 195 13.33 19.84 -23.41
C THR A 195 14.28 20.15 -24.57
N ALA A 196 14.24 21.35 -25.13
CA ALA A 196 14.94 21.75 -26.35
C ALA A 196 16.17 22.67 -26.13
N SER A 197 16.46 23.10 -24.89
CA SER A 197 17.64 23.93 -24.61
C SER A 197 18.85 23.07 -24.22
N PHE A 198 20.03 23.36 -24.80
CA PHE A 198 21.29 22.65 -24.52
C PHE A 198 21.80 22.85 -23.07
N PHE A 199 21.15 23.74 -22.31
CA PHE A 199 21.29 23.94 -20.88
C PHE A 199 19.87 24.20 -20.34
N PRO A 200 19.32 23.37 -19.44
CA PRO A 200 17.98 23.62 -18.92
C PRO A 200 17.94 25.01 -18.27
N ASN A 201 16.97 25.85 -18.65
CA ASN A 201 16.90 27.22 -18.14
C ASN A 201 16.80 27.23 -16.60
N GLY A 202 17.55 28.15 -15.98
CA GLY A 202 17.53 28.34 -14.53
C GLY A 202 18.55 27.50 -13.74
N TRP A 203 19.30 26.60 -14.39
CA TRP A 203 20.41 25.90 -13.76
C TRP A 203 21.69 26.72 -13.80
N SER A 204 22.21 27.07 -12.61
CA SER A 204 23.51 27.70 -12.39
C SER A 204 24.51 26.74 -11.74
N ASP A 205 24.02 25.70 -11.05
CA ASP A 205 24.82 24.63 -10.45
C ASP A 205 24.07 23.28 -10.48
N LEU A 206 24.66 22.28 -11.16
CA LEU A 206 24.09 20.93 -11.29
C LEU A 206 24.07 20.16 -9.96
N ASN A 207 24.90 20.55 -8.98
CA ASN A 207 24.93 19.91 -7.66
C ASN A 207 23.92 20.51 -6.67
N ARG A 208 23.05 21.42 -7.13
CA ARG A 208 22.09 22.13 -6.29
C ARG A 208 20.66 21.89 -6.75
N TRP A 209 19.73 21.92 -5.80
CA TRP A 209 18.32 21.71 -6.09
C TRP A 209 17.73 22.86 -6.92
N GLN A 210 16.93 22.53 -7.93
CA GLN A 210 16.09 23.45 -8.69
C GLN A 210 14.64 23.41 -8.19
N PRO A 211 14.09 24.46 -7.58
CA PRO A 211 12.70 24.48 -7.13
C PRO A 211 11.70 24.38 -8.31
N LEU A 212 10.46 24.00 -8.01
CA LEU A 212 9.33 23.97 -8.96
C LEU A 212 8.43 25.20 -8.79
#